data_AF-A0A9P6NYI3-F1
#
_entry.id   AF-A0A9P6NYI3-F1
#
_cell.length_a   1.000
_cell.length_b   1.000
_cell.length_c   1.000
_cell.angle_alpha   90.00
_cell.angle_beta   90.00
_cell.angle_gamma   90.00
#
_symmetry.space_group_name_H-M   'P 1'
#
loop_
_entity.id
_entity.type
_entity.pdbx_description
1 polymer ?
#
loop_
_entity_poly.entity_id
_entity_poly.type
_entity_poly.pdbx_seq_one_letter_code
_entity_poly.pdbx_strand_id
1 'polypeptide(L)'
;MARFNSSFSTIAAVQQAIDNESGVTLMAQAEIEMLKDARMGRIKVGRGMINVDEVCIHYIHTSLAKLGISIWGPNLTESPDLLFNSACHIAAIRSFREVALQGPYPNVSKAYLNNLTLLTPAYNHFMHYLSAQRFKKELLCKARCEFLSTIPGCPKQYIKMLAKPNAHSDDEVDSNGITHTIKTLEFRSANASKLIRRVDLLMQKADILAGKTSQKHMHRLPKTPVPSTFKSPPTQLPIDFYSPSWYNNLPPGQKEKWVDSAHVALLPDAAQSLKPIPHPDESLSGSKFSKKYYEQKIRVYQVPVVKEFTEEHLDKTGDLDCRDEVLDDNEEGIDLQQPSDGEDVDDDEYYAEGEFGDLYDQEDGWLVENEDDDNSNDGDFDEEEEEADIEHDWEGDLEMGKTGHEESVI
;
A
#
# COMPACT_ATOMS: atom_id res chain seq x y z
N MET A 1 -23.99 4.77 14.96
CA MET A 1 -23.62 6.06 15.61
C MET A 1 -24.84 6.92 15.97
N ALA A 2 -25.78 7.19 15.05
CA ALA A 2 -26.95 8.04 15.33
C ALA A 2 -27.80 7.59 16.55
N ARG A 3 -28.09 6.28 16.68
CA ARG A 3 -28.81 5.74 17.84
C ARG A 3 -28.06 5.97 19.16
N PHE A 4 -26.77 5.61 19.21
CA PHE A 4 -25.91 5.86 20.37
C PHE A 4 -25.91 7.35 20.78
N ASN A 5 -25.67 8.26 19.82
CA ASN A 5 -25.61 9.70 20.09
C ASN A 5 -26.94 10.26 20.60
N SER A 6 -28.08 9.65 20.25
CA SER A 6 -29.40 10.04 20.76
C SER A 6 -29.71 9.50 22.17
N SER A 7 -29.03 8.44 22.59
CA SER A 7 -29.32 7.73 23.85
C SER A 7 -28.36 8.08 24.98
N PHE A 8 -27.15 8.55 24.67
CA PHE A 8 -26.12 8.86 25.66
C PHE A 8 -25.57 10.27 25.48
N SER A 9 -25.37 10.96 26.60
CA SER A 9 -24.71 12.27 26.64
C SER A 9 -23.55 12.33 27.64
N THR A 10 -23.35 11.28 28.46
CA THR A 10 -22.30 11.22 29.46
C THR A 10 -21.70 9.81 29.56
N ILE A 11 -20.43 9.73 29.95
CA ILE A 11 -19.73 8.46 30.16
C ILE A 11 -20.38 7.67 31.31
N ALA A 12 -20.87 8.35 32.34
CA ALA A 12 -21.57 7.70 33.46
C ALA A 12 -22.84 6.95 33.02
N ALA A 13 -23.62 7.53 32.08
CA ALA A 13 -24.80 6.88 31.54
C ALA A 13 -24.44 5.64 30.70
N VAL A 14 -23.34 5.70 29.94
CA VAL A 14 -22.80 4.56 29.20
C VAL A 14 -22.40 3.44 30.17
N GLN A 15 -21.62 3.76 31.20
CA GLN A 15 -21.16 2.81 32.19
C GLN A 15 -22.34 2.12 32.89
N GLN A 16 -23.34 2.89 33.33
CA GLN A 16 -24.55 2.38 33.94
C GLN A 16 -25.35 1.44 33.03
N ALA A 17 -25.47 1.76 31.74
CA ALA A 17 -26.19 0.93 30.78
C ALA A 17 -25.50 -0.44 30.59
N ILE A 18 -24.18 -0.47 30.56
CA ILE A 18 -23.42 -1.72 30.44
C ILE A 18 -23.46 -2.49 31.78
N ASP A 19 -23.37 -1.81 32.92
CA ASP A 19 -23.41 -2.41 34.26
C ASP A 19 -24.76 -3.07 34.60
N ASN A 20 -25.86 -2.53 34.09
CA ASN A 20 -27.18 -3.06 34.35
C ASN A 20 -27.44 -4.33 33.50
N GLU A 21 -27.32 -5.51 34.11
CA GLU A 21 -27.57 -6.79 33.45
C GLU A 21 -28.97 -6.87 32.82
N SER A 22 -29.99 -6.32 33.50
CA SER A 22 -31.38 -6.26 33.04
C SER A 22 -31.72 -4.97 32.26
N GLY A 23 -30.70 -4.21 31.84
CA GLY A 23 -30.85 -2.94 31.15
C GLY A 23 -31.52 -3.08 29.78
N VAL A 24 -32.24 -2.02 29.38
CA VAL A 24 -32.90 -1.93 28.07
C VAL A 24 -31.86 -2.03 26.96
N THR A 25 -32.08 -2.91 25.99
CA THR A 25 -31.27 -2.99 24.76
C THR A 25 -31.76 -1.95 23.75
N LEU A 26 -30.85 -1.13 23.22
CA LEU A 26 -31.16 -0.10 22.23
C LEU A 26 -31.33 -0.64 20.80
N MET A 27 -30.93 -1.89 20.56
CA MET A 27 -31.16 -2.60 19.29
C MET A 27 -31.21 -4.11 19.49
N ALA A 28 -31.79 -4.83 18.53
CA ALA A 28 -31.80 -6.29 18.55
C ALA A 28 -30.39 -6.85 18.28
N GLN A 29 -30.03 -7.96 18.93
CA GLN A 29 -28.74 -8.62 18.67
C GLN A 29 -28.57 -9.04 17.20
N ALA A 30 -29.67 -9.33 16.50
CA ALA A 30 -29.67 -9.68 15.07
C ALA A 30 -29.15 -8.53 14.18
N GLU A 31 -29.28 -7.27 14.63
CA GLU A 31 -28.80 -6.08 13.93
C GLU A 31 -27.31 -5.79 14.16
N ILE A 32 -26.64 -6.58 14.99
CA ILE A 32 -25.20 -6.45 15.23
C ILE A 32 -24.44 -7.19 14.13
N GLU A 33 -23.62 -6.44 13.40
CA GLU A 33 -22.79 -6.96 12.31
C GLU A 33 -21.46 -7.53 12.82
N MET A 34 -20.91 -6.95 13.90
CA MET A 34 -19.69 -7.44 14.53
C MET A 34 -19.86 -8.91 14.96
N LEU A 35 -18.87 -9.76 14.65
CA LEU A 35 -18.87 -11.21 14.99
C LEU A 35 -20.11 -12.00 14.53
N LYS A 36 -20.89 -11.48 13.58
CA LYS A 36 -22.11 -12.13 13.06
C LYS A 36 -21.85 -13.55 12.56
N ASP A 37 -20.74 -13.77 11.87
CA ASP A 37 -20.39 -15.09 11.34
C ASP A 37 -19.90 -16.05 12.42
N ALA A 38 -19.21 -15.55 13.44
CA ALA A 38 -18.83 -16.34 14.61
C ALA A 38 -20.08 -16.81 15.37
N ARG A 39 -21.09 -15.95 15.53
CA ARG A 39 -22.40 -16.32 16.09
C ARG A 39 -23.11 -17.39 15.27
N MET A 40 -22.94 -17.40 13.94
CA MET A 40 -23.51 -18.43 13.06
C MET A 40 -22.69 -19.73 13.04
N GLY A 41 -21.62 -19.84 13.84
CA GLY A 41 -20.72 -20.99 13.86
C GLY A 41 -19.84 -21.11 12.61
N ARG A 42 -19.68 -20.04 11.84
CA ARG A 42 -19.07 -20.07 10.49
C ARG A 42 -17.60 -19.66 10.43
N ILE A 43 -16.92 -19.35 11.55
CA ILE A 43 -15.55 -18.80 11.54
C ILE A 43 -14.67 -19.31 12.71
N LYS A 44 -13.35 -19.39 12.46
CA LYS A 44 -12.27 -19.38 13.46
C LYS A 44 -11.93 -17.93 13.80
N VAL A 45 -12.31 -17.46 15.00
CA VAL A 45 -12.37 -16.02 15.40
C VAL A 45 -11.03 -15.26 15.35
N GLY A 46 -9.91 -15.97 15.14
CA GLY A 46 -8.60 -15.39 14.88
C GLY A 46 -7.48 -16.40 15.06
N ARG A 47 -6.25 -16.02 14.71
CA ARG A 47 -5.04 -16.80 15.02
C ARG A 47 -4.78 -16.71 16.53
N GLY A 48 -4.59 -17.84 17.21
CA GLY A 48 -4.32 -17.89 18.66
C GLY A 48 -5.56 -17.93 19.57
N MET A 49 -6.78 -17.89 19.02
CA MET A 49 -8.02 -18.16 19.77
C MET A 49 -8.42 -19.61 19.55
N ILE A 50 -8.59 -20.38 20.62
CA ILE A 50 -8.83 -21.83 20.53
C ILE A 50 -10.29 -22.12 20.14
N ASN A 51 -11.25 -21.49 20.82
CA ASN A 51 -12.68 -21.46 20.51
C ASN A 51 -13.32 -20.35 21.34
N VAL A 52 -13.94 -19.35 20.72
CA VAL A 52 -14.78 -18.40 21.46
C VAL A 52 -16.13 -19.06 21.66
N ASP A 53 -16.47 -19.36 22.91
CA ASP A 53 -17.76 -19.95 23.24
C ASP A 53 -18.92 -19.04 22.80
N GLU A 54 -20.05 -19.64 22.41
CA GLU A 54 -21.27 -18.93 22.03
C GLU A 54 -21.73 -17.98 23.15
N VAL A 55 -21.53 -18.35 24.41
CA VAL A 55 -21.79 -17.52 25.58
C VAL A 55 -20.99 -16.21 25.55
N CYS A 56 -19.71 -16.28 25.15
CA CYS A 56 -18.85 -15.11 25.03
C CYS A 56 -19.31 -14.18 23.90
N ILE A 57 -19.71 -14.75 22.76
CA ILE A 57 -20.24 -13.98 21.63
C ILE A 57 -21.57 -13.32 22.03
N HIS A 58 -22.45 -14.06 22.71
CA HIS A 58 -23.72 -13.52 23.20
C HIS A 58 -23.52 -12.38 24.20
N TYR A 59 -22.50 -12.49 25.07
CA TYR A 59 -22.13 -11.42 26.01
C TYR A 59 -21.70 -10.15 25.27
N ILE A 60 -20.80 -10.28 24.28
CA ILE A 60 -20.33 -9.14 23.46
C ILE A 60 -21.53 -8.51 22.75
N HIS A 61 -22.35 -9.31 22.07
CA HIS A 61 -23.53 -8.80 21.37
C HIS A 61 -24.53 -8.13 22.31
N THR A 62 -24.75 -8.66 23.51
CA THR A 62 -25.63 -8.01 24.50
C THR A 62 -25.09 -6.67 24.93
N SER A 63 -23.78 -6.58 25.18
CA SER A 63 -23.12 -5.32 25.56
C SER A 63 -23.24 -4.27 24.45
N LEU A 64 -22.99 -4.66 23.20
CA LEU A 64 -23.12 -3.79 22.03
C LEU A 64 -24.58 -3.39 21.75
N ALA A 65 -25.53 -4.30 21.95
CA ALA A 65 -26.97 -4.04 21.81
C ALA A 65 -27.46 -2.98 22.81
N LYS A 66 -26.97 -3.02 24.06
CA LYS A 66 -27.26 -2.00 25.09
C LYS A 66 -26.71 -0.63 24.73
N LEU A 67 -25.61 -0.59 23.98
CA LEU A 67 -25.03 0.67 23.50
C LEU A 67 -25.61 1.13 22.15
N GLY A 68 -26.38 0.29 21.45
CA GLY A 68 -26.85 0.63 20.11
C GLY A 68 -25.72 0.68 19.08
N ILE A 69 -24.66 -0.13 19.28
CA ILE A 69 -23.48 -0.23 18.42
C ILE A 69 -23.60 -1.49 17.55
N SER A 70 -23.78 -1.34 16.24
CA SER A 70 -23.85 -2.49 15.31
C SER A 70 -22.47 -2.98 14.87
N ILE A 71 -21.58 -2.05 14.55
CA ILE A 71 -20.19 -2.29 14.17
C ILE A 71 -19.33 -1.69 15.28
N TRP A 72 -18.51 -2.53 15.88
CA TRP A 72 -17.69 -2.13 17.01
C TRP A 72 -16.29 -1.71 16.54
N GLY A 73 -16.07 -0.40 16.51
CA GLY A 73 -14.77 0.19 16.20
C GLY A 73 -14.77 1.65 16.62
N PRO A 74 -13.75 2.11 17.39
CA PRO A 74 -13.61 3.52 17.72
C PRO A 74 -13.36 4.34 16.44
N ASN A 75 -13.77 5.60 16.45
CA ASN A 75 -13.42 6.54 15.41
C ASN A 75 -11.97 7.02 15.62
N LEU A 76 -11.06 6.54 14.77
CA LEU A 76 -9.62 6.83 14.85
C LEU A 76 -9.24 8.21 14.29
N THR A 77 -10.19 8.96 13.72
CA THR A 77 -9.98 10.37 13.34
C THR A 77 -10.31 11.35 14.47
N GLU A 78 -10.89 10.86 15.55
CA GLU A 78 -11.38 11.65 16.69
C GLU A 78 -10.57 11.35 17.96
N SER A 79 -10.67 12.26 18.95
CA SER A 79 -9.99 12.07 20.24
C SER A 79 -10.46 10.79 20.95
N PRO A 80 -9.57 10.03 21.61
CA PRO A 80 -9.94 8.87 22.44
C PRO A 80 -10.99 9.19 23.51
N ASP A 81 -10.99 10.43 24.00
CA ASP A 81 -11.85 10.87 25.10
C ASP A 81 -13.27 11.26 24.65
N LEU A 82 -13.55 11.26 23.35
CA LEU A 82 -14.92 11.48 22.88
C LEU A 82 -15.84 10.36 23.34
N LEU A 83 -17.10 10.71 23.61
CA LEU A 83 -18.08 9.83 24.25
C LEU A 83 -18.23 8.47 23.55
N PHE A 84 -18.25 8.45 22.22
CA PHE A 84 -18.36 7.20 21.45
C PHE A 84 -17.10 6.33 21.55
N ASN A 85 -15.91 6.94 21.46
CA ASN A 85 -14.63 6.24 21.62
C ASN A 85 -14.46 5.69 23.03
N SER A 86 -14.85 6.48 24.04
CA SER A 86 -14.92 6.05 25.44
C SER A 86 -15.89 4.88 25.62
N ALA A 87 -17.05 4.87 24.95
CA ALA A 87 -17.98 3.74 25.00
C ALA A 87 -17.40 2.47 24.37
N CYS A 88 -16.71 2.60 23.24
CA CYS A 88 -15.98 1.49 22.61
C CYS A 88 -14.89 0.95 23.52
N HIS A 89 -14.15 1.82 24.20
CA HIS A 89 -13.12 1.46 25.17
C HIS A 89 -13.71 0.72 26.38
N ILE A 90 -14.77 1.24 27.01
CA ILE A 90 -15.44 0.58 28.14
C ILE A 90 -15.96 -0.80 27.73
N ALA A 91 -16.64 -0.88 26.57
CA ALA A 91 -17.10 -2.15 26.03
C ALA A 91 -15.96 -3.13 25.79
N ALA A 92 -14.76 -2.64 25.43
CA ALA A 92 -13.59 -3.47 25.10
C ALA A 92 -13.00 -4.10 26.33
N ILE A 93 -12.65 -3.27 27.30
CA ILE A 93 -12.10 -3.75 28.56
C ILE A 93 -13.06 -4.70 29.23
N ARG A 94 -14.36 -4.36 29.28
CA ARG A 94 -15.35 -5.21 29.92
C ARG A 94 -15.50 -6.56 29.22
N SER A 95 -15.69 -6.55 27.90
CA SER A 95 -15.83 -7.78 27.13
C SER A 95 -14.57 -8.64 27.20
N PHE A 96 -13.39 -8.04 27.10
CA PHE A 96 -12.13 -8.75 27.25
C PHE A 96 -12.03 -9.46 28.60
N ARG A 97 -12.37 -8.77 29.70
CA ARG A 97 -12.32 -9.34 31.05
C ARG A 97 -13.23 -10.56 31.19
N GLU A 98 -14.48 -10.45 30.74
CA GLU A 98 -15.43 -11.56 30.82
C GLU A 98 -15.04 -12.73 29.94
N VAL A 99 -14.67 -12.45 28.69
CA VAL A 99 -14.26 -13.49 27.74
C VAL A 99 -13.00 -14.19 28.25
N ALA A 100 -12.01 -13.45 28.79
CA ALA A 100 -10.79 -14.02 29.31
C ALA A 100 -10.97 -14.86 30.58
N LEU A 101 -11.99 -14.60 31.40
CA LEU A 101 -12.34 -15.47 32.54
C LEU A 101 -12.71 -16.89 32.07
N GLN A 102 -13.43 -16.98 30.94
CA GLN A 102 -13.91 -18.23 30.34
C GLN A 102 -12.82 -19.04 29.63
N GLY A 103 -11.61 -18.48 29.46
CA GLY A 103 -10.43 -19.20 28.98
C GLY A 103 -10.22 -19.43 27.47
N PRO A 104 -10.80 -18.66 26.53
CA PRO A 104 -10.49 -18.80 25.10
C PRO A 104 -9.08 -18.27 24.74
N TYR A 105 -8.45 -17.52 25.65
CA TYR A 105 -7.10 -16.99 25.49
C TYR A 105 -6.08 -17.84 26.28
N PRO A 106 -5.23 -18.64 25.61
CA PRO A 106 -4.33 -19.58 26.28
C PRO A 106 -3.23 -18.90 27.12
N ASN A 107 -2.87 -17.64 26.81
CA ASN A 107 -1.72 -16.94 27.38
C ASN A 107 -2.10 -15.79 28.34
N VAL A 108 -3.38 -15.63 28.69
CA VAL A 108 -3.81 -14.52 29.55
C VAL A 108 -3.71 -14.93 31.02
N SER A 109 -2.87 -14.21 31.78
CA SER A 109 -2.81 -14.37 33.23
C SER A 109 -4.06 -13.76 33.89
N LYS A 110 -4.88 -14.62 34.51
CA LYS A 110 -6.10 -14.22 35.20
C LYS A 110 -5.88 -13.23 36.34
N ALA A 111 -4.66 -13.18 36.89
CA ALA A 111 -4.29 -12.26 37.98
C ALA A 111 -4.39 -10.78 37.58
N TYR A 112 -4.26 -10.45 36.29
CA TYR A 112 -4.27 -9.07 35.80
C TYR A 112 -5.61 -8.62 35.22
N LEU A 113 -6.63 -9.48 35.16
CA LEU A 113 -7.91 -9.15 34.52
C LEU A 113 -8.66 -7.99 35.19
N ASN A 114 -8.42 -7.75 36.48
CA ASN A 114 -9.03 -6.63 37.19
C ASN A 114 -8.09 -5.43 37.34
N ASN A 115 -6.89 -5.49 36.76
CA ASN A 115 -5.93 -4.40 36.80
C ASN A 115 -6.23 -3.37 35.70
N LEU A 116 -7.20 -2.48 35.96
CA LEU A 116 -7.55 -1.41 35.02
C LEU A 116 -6.39 -0.43 34.76
N THR A 117 -5.46 -0.28 35.69
CA THR A 117 -4.26 0.55 35.49
C THR A 117 -3.31 -0.02 34.44
N LEU A 118 -3.42 -1.32 34.14
CA LEU A 118 -2.71 -1.97 33.05
C LEU A 118 -3.55 -2.04 31.77
N LEU A 119 -4.82 -2.43 31.88
CA LEU A 119 -5.68 -2.67 30.72
C LEU A 119 -6.01 -1.39 29.94
N THR A 120 -6.22 -0.26 30.63
CA THR A 120 -6.54 1.01 29.97
C THR A 120 -5.38 1.52 29.09
N PRO A 121 -4.13 1.65 29.59
CA PRO A 121 -3.01 2.02 28.72
C PRO A 121 -2.77 1.03 27.59
N ALA A 122 -2.92 -0.28 27.85
CA ALA A 122 -2.74 -1.31 26.82
C ALA A 122 -3.76 -1.16 25.68
N TYR A 123 -5.03 -0.92 26.00
CA TYR A 123 -6.06 -0.65 25.00
C TYR A 123 -5.75 0.63 24.22
N ASN A 124 -5.42 1.72 24.92
CA ASN A 124 -5.14 3.00 24.28
C ASN A 124 -3.96 2.91 23.32
N HIS A 125 -2.88 2.22 23.71
CA HIS A 125 -1.75 1.98 22.84
C HIS A 125 -2.13 1.13 21.62
N PHE A 126 -2.82 0.02 21.82
CA PHE A 126 -3.21 -0.85 20.71
C PHE A 126 -4.17 -0.16 19.71
N MET A 127 -5.21 0.51 20.20
CA MET A 127 -6.24 1.11 19.36
C MET A 127 -5.86 2.49 18.83
N HIS A 128 -5.45 3.40 19.71
CA HIS A 128 -5.26 4.80 19.37
C HIS A 128 -3.83 5.14 18.92
N TYR A 129 -2.88 4.23 19.09
CA TYR A 129 -1.54 4.36 18.53
C TYR A 129 -1.33 3.37 17.38
N LEU A 130 -1.25 2.05 17.63
CA LEU A 130 -0.92 1.06 16.60
C LEU A 130 -2.01 0.97 15.51
N SER A 131 -3.27 0.81 15.90
CA SER A 131 -4.37 0.70 14.91
C SER A 131 -4.61 2.02 14.19
N ALA A 132 -4.41 3.17 14.85
CA ALA A 132 -4.50 4.48 14.21
C ALA A 132 -3.40 4.70 13.16
N GLN A 133 -2.17 4.25 13.42
CA GLN A 133 -1.10 4.29 12.42
C GLN A 133 -1.43 3.43 11.20
N ARG A 134 -1.94 2.21 11.40
CA ARG A 134 -2.40 1.33 10.31
C ARG A 134 -3.52 1.98 9.50
N PHE A 135 -4.52 2.52 10.17
CA PHE A 135 -5.65 3.21 9.54
C PHE A 135 -5.19 4.41 8.69
N LYS A 136 -4.22 5.19 9.16
CA LYS A 136 -3.63 6.28 8.36
C LYS A 136 -2.95 5.76 7.09
N LYS A 137 -2.20 4.64 7.17
CA LYS A 137 -1.58 4.00 6.00
C LYS A 137 -2.64 3.53 4.99
N GLU A 138 -3.73 2.93 5.47
CA GLU A 138 -4.85 2.50 4.63
C GLU A 138 -5.58 3.67 3.95
N LEU A 139 -5.77 4.79 4.65
CA LEU A 139 -6.36 6.00 4.06
C LEU A 139 -5.49 6.57 2.95
N LEU A 140 -4.17 6.64 3.16
CA LEU A 140 -3.23 7.13 2.16
C LEU A 140 -3.19 6.20 0.93
N CYS A 141 -3.15 4.89 1.17
CA CYS A 141 -3.26 3.87 0.14
C CYS A 141 -4.52 4.07 -0.70
N LYS A 142 -5.68 4.15 -0.05
CA LYS A 142 -6.97 4.38 -0.70
C LYS A 142 -6.98 5.67 -1.53
N ALA A 143 -6.49 6.78 -0.96
CA ALA A 143 -6.44 8.07 -1.64
C ALA A 143 -5.56 8.02 -2.91
N ARG A 144 -4.38 7.39 -2.84
CA ARG A 144 -3.49 7.20 -4.00
C ARG A 144 -4.12 6.30 -5.07
N CYS A 145 -4.74 5.18 -4.69
CA CYS A 145 -5.44 4.29 -5.62
C CYS A 145 -6.64 4.96 -6.31
N GLU A 146 -7.46 5.69 -5.54
CA GLU A 146 -8.59 6.44 -6.09
C GLU A 146 -8.11 7.50 -7.08
N PHE A 147 -7.07 8.25 -6.72
CA PHE A 147 -6.47 9.24 -7.62
C PHE A 147 -5.95 8.61 -8.92
N LEU A 148 -5.15 7.55 -8.84
CA LEU A 148 -4.64 6.86 -10.02
C LEU A 148 -5.76 6.34 -10.92
N SER A 149 -6.86 5.88 -10.33
CA SER A 149 -8.04 5.41 -11.07
C SER A 149 -8.73 6.52 -11.86
N THR A 150 -8.50 7.80 -11.51
CA THR A 150 -9.01 8.94 -12.30
C THR A 150 -8.16 9.27 -13.52
N ILE A 151 -6.92 8.77 -13.59
CA ILE A 151 -6.00 9.04 -14.71
C ILE A 151 -6.34 8.11 -15.88
N PRO A 152 -6.72 8.65 -17.05
CA PRO A 152 -7.03 7.83 -18.22
C PRO A 152 -5.81 7.01 -18.67
N GLY A 153 -6.00 5.71 -18.87
CA GLY A 153 -4.92 4.81 -19.32
C GLY A 153 -3.87 4.51 -18.24
N CYS A 154 -4.14 4.79 -16.97
CA CYS A 154 -3.21 4.47 -15.89
C CYS A 154 -2.85 2.97 -15.87
N PRO A 155 -1.55 2.61 -15.77
CA PRO A 155 -1.13 1.23 -15.68
C PRO A 155 -1.72 0.52 -14.45
N LYS A 156 -2.46 -0.57 -14.68
CA LYS A 156 -3.07 -1.39 -13.59
C LYS A 156 -2.04 -1.91 -12.59
N GLN A 157 -0.80 -2.15 -13.04
CA GLN A 157 0.30 -2.59 -12.19
C GLN A 157 0.68 -1.57 -11.11
N TYR A 158 0.58 -0.27 -11.40
CA TYR A 158 0.82 0.78 -10.41
C TYR A 158 -0.27 0.78 -9.34
N ILE A 159 -1.54 0.66 -9.74
CA ILE A 159 -2.67 0.59 -8.81
C ILE A 159 -2.53 -0.65 -7.91
N LYS A 160 -2.19 -1.82 -8.46
CA LYS A 160 -1.99 -3.06 -7.70
C LYS A 160 -0.85 -2.93 -6.69
N MET A 161 0.26 -2.33 -7.09
CA MET A 161 1.42 -2.11 -6.22
C MET A 161 1.08 -1.15 -5.07
N LEU A 162 0.40 -0.05 -5.38
CA LEU A 162 -0.04 0.95 -4.40
C LEU A 162 -1.33 0.56 -3.66
N ALA A 163 -1.89 -0.62 -3.88
CA ALA A 163 -3.01 -1.14 -3.09
C ALA A 163 -2.56 -1.79 -1.77
N LYS A 164 -1.24 -1.88 -1.53
CA LYS A 164 -0.66 -2.43 -0.30
C LYS A 164 -0.36 -1.30 0.70
N PRO A 165 -0.99 -1.25 1.88
CA PRO A 165 -0.75 -0.19 2.87
C PRO A 165 0.72 -0.02 3.27
N ASN A 166 1.46 -1.13 3.38
CA ASN A 166 2.88 -1.15 3.72
C ASN A 166 3.79 -0.61 2.61
N ALA A 167 3.28 -0.41 1.38
CA ALA A 167 4.04 0.19 0.29
C ALA A 167 4.23 1.70 0.43
N HIS A 168 3.58 2.36 1.40
CA HIS A 168 3.44 3.81 1.46
C HIS A 168 4.15 4.52 2.61
N SER A 169 4.69 3.77 3.58
CA SER A 169 5.12 4.33 4.86
C SER A 169 6.59 4.69 4.89
N ASP A 170 6.93 5.93 4.56
CA ASP A 170 8.27 6.54 4.68
C ASP A 170 8.26 7.88 5.45
N ASP A 171 7.09 8.51 5.57
CA ASP A 171 6.92 9.73 6.35
C ASP A 171 6.99 9.47 7.86
N GLU A 172 7.97 10.08 8.53
CA GLU A 172 8.11 10.05 9.98
C GLU A 172 8.02 11.46 10.55
N VAL A 173 7.23 11.60 11.61
CA VAL A 173 7.03 12.89 12.28
C VAL A 173 8.33 13.26 13.00
N ASP A 174 8.83 14.46 12.77
CA ASP A 174 10.01 14.96 13.47
C ASP A 174 9.71 15.20 14.95
N SER A 175 10.76 15.33 15.78
CA SER A 175 10.66 15.64 17.22
C SER A 175 9.78 16.86 17.52
N ASN A 176 9.70 17.81 16.57
CA ASN A 176 8.93 19.05 16.70
C ASN A 176 7.45 18.90 16.32
N GLY A 177 7.02 17.75 15.78
CA GLY A 177 5.60 17.45 15.52
C GLY A 177 4.95 18.18 14.34
N ILE A 178 5.68 19.06 13.65
CA ILE A 178 5.16 19.96 12.62
C ILE A 178 5.52 19.48 11.21
N THR A 179 6.75 18.99 11.03
CA THR A 179 7.29 18.47 9.78
C THR A 179 7.30 16.96 9.74
N HIS A 180 7.11 16.43 8.53
CA HIS A 180 7.27 15.01 8.24
C HIS A 180 8.53 14.85 7.42
N THR A 181 9.48 14.08 7.92
CA THR A 181 10.68 13.72 7.17
C THR A 181 10.43 12.44 6.39
N ILE A 182 10.68 12.50 5.08
CA ILE A 182 10.65 11.31 4.20
C ILE A 182 11.93 10.53 4.43
N LYS A 183 11.86 9.50 5.26
CA LYS A 183 13.02 8.66 5.57
C LYS A 183 13.18 7.55 4.53
N THR A 184 14.42 7.11 4.33
CA THR A 184 14.78 6.09 3.36
C THR A 184 14.42 4.70 3.89
N LEU A 185 13.61 3.98 3.14
CA LEU A 185 13.31 2.57 3.41
C LEU A 185 14.36 1.68 2.74
N GLU A 186 15.14 0.97 3.55
CA GLU A 186 16.22 0.10 3.06
C GLU A 186 15.75 -0.95 2.03
N PHE A 187 14.51 -1.42 2.16
CA PHE A 187 13.95 -2.44 1.28
C PHE A 187 13.41 -1.90 -0.04
N ARG A 188 13.14 -0.59 -0.17
CA ARG A 188 12.48 -0.01 -1.34
C ARG A 188 13.52 0.45 -2.36
N SER A 189 13.29 0.19 -3.65
CA SER A 189 14.16 0.67 -4.73
C SER A 189 14.07 2.19 -4.90
N ALA A 190 15.12 2.81 -5.47
CA ALA A 190 15.10 4.22 -5.80
C ALA A 190 13.99 4.51 -6.84
N ASN A 191 13.81 3.60 -7.79
CA ASN A 191 12.79 3.69 -8.83
C ASN A 191 11.36 3.62 -8.28
N ALA A 192 11.09 2.79 -7.27
CA ALA A 192 9.80 2.77 -6.59
C ALA A 192 9.53 4.09 -5.86
N SER A 193 10.56 4.67 -5.23
CA SER A 193 10.48 5.98 -4.56
C SER A 193 10.19 7.11 -5.55
N LYS A 194 10.82 7.09 -6.74
CA LYS A 194 10.52 8.00 -7.87
C LYS A 194 9.03 7.94 -8.25
N LEU A 195 8.48 6.74 -8.45
CA LEU A 195 7.07 6.58 -8.82
C LEU A 195 6.13 7.11 -7.73
N ILE A 196 6.32 6.73 -6.46
CA ILE A 196 5.46 7.16 -5.35
C ILE A 196 5.48 8.69 -5.22
N ARG A 197 6.67 9.29 -5.28
CA ARG A 197 6.82 10.74 -5.23
C ARG A 197 6.13 11.43 -6.39
N ARG A 198 6.20 10.86 -7.59
CA ARG A 198 5.50 11.35 -8.78
C ARG A 198 3.98 11.36 -8.58
N VAL A 199 3.42 10.31 -7.97
CA VAL A 199 2.00 10.25 -7.62
C VAL A 199 1.62 11.37 -6.65
N ASP A 200 2.41 11.58 -5.60
CA ASP A 200 2.14 12.64 -4.61
C ASP A 200 2.15 14.04 -5.25
N LEU A 201 3.10 14.30 -6.14
CA LEU A 201 3.18 15.57 -6.87
C LEU A 201 1.97 15.80 -7.79
N LEU A 202 1.49 14.74 -8.44
CA LEU A 202 0.29 14.84 -9.27
C LEU A 202 -0.96 15.08 -8.42
N MET A 203 -1.09 14.40 -7.27
CA MET A 203 -2.18 14.62 -6.31
C MET A 203 -2.15 16.06 -5.77
N GLN A 204 -0.96 16.57 -5.41
CA GLN A 204 -0.80 17.95 -4.95
C GLN A 204 -1.20 18.96 -6.02
N LYS A 205 -0.74 18.78 -7.26
CA LYS A 205 -1.13 19.63 -8.40
C LYS A 205 -2.64 19.61 -8.63
N ALA A 206 -3.26 18.44 -8.57
CA ALA A 206 -4.71 18.30 -8.73
C ALA A 206 -5.49 19.02 -7.62
N ASP A 207 -5.04 18.93 -6.37
CA ASP A 207 -5.65 19.65 -5.24
C ASP A 207 -5.53 21.17 -5.38
N ILE A 208 -4.36 21.68 -5.81
CA ILE A 208 -4.15 23.11 -6.09
C ILE A 208 -5.10 23.60 -7.18
N LEU A 209 -5.22 22.85 -8.30
CA LEU A 209 -6.12 23.19 -9.40
C LEU A 209 -7.60 23.14 -8.98
N ALA A 210 -7.96 22.25 -8.06
CA ALA A 210 -9.29 22.16 -7.48
C ALA A 210 -9.57 23.28 -6.43
N GLY A 211 -8.62 24.19 -6.19
CA GLY A 211 -8.76 25.26 -5.20
C GLY A 211 -8.79 24.78 -3.76
N LYS A 212 -8.34 23.55 -3.49
CA LYS A 212 -8.28 23.01 -2.14
C LYS A 212 -7.04 23.55 -1.43
N THR A 213 -7.23 24.48 -0.52
CA THR A 213 -6.21 24.85 0.47
C THR A 213 -6.20 23.82 1.58
N SER A 214 -5.33 22.82 1.46
CA SER A 214 -5.09 21.89 2.56
C SER A 214 -3.91 22.40 3.36
N GLN A 215 -4.07 22.49 4.70
CA GLN A 215 -2.93 22.55 5.60
C GLN A 215 -2.26 21.16 5.60
N LYS A 216 -1.61 20.80 4.50
CA LYS A 216 -0.81 19.58 4.45
C LYS A 216 0.42 19.82 5.32
N HIS A 217 0.76 18.82 6.12
CA HIS A 217 2.04 18.80 6.79
C HIS A 217 3.14 18.93 5.75
N MET A 218 4.15 19.75 6.02
CA MET A 218 5.27 19.92 5.10
C MET A 218 6.11 18.65 5.13
N HIS A 219 6.21 17.98 3.98
CA HIS A 219 7.04 16.79 3.81
C HIS A 219 8.41 17.20 3.31
N ARG A 220 9.46 16.94 4.10
CA ARG A 220 10.83 17.31 3.78
C ARG A 220 11.64 16.06 3.44
N LEU A 221 12.38 16.12 2.33
CA LEU A 221 13.29 15.05 1.93
C LEU A 221 14.72 15.46 2.28
N PRO A 222 15.40 14.74 3.20
CA PRO A 222 16.79 15.03 3.54
C PRO A 222 17.71 14.83 2.32
N LYS A 223 18.72 15.71 2.18
CA LYS A 223 19.79 15.55 1.17
C LYS A 223 20.67 14.33 1.46
N THR A 224 20.89 14.04 2.74
CA THR A 224 21.57 12.81 3.18
C THR A 224 20.51 11.80 3.61
N PRO A 225 20.43 10.60 2.98
CA PRO A 225 19.48 9.56 3.34
C PRO A 225 19.48 9.24 4.84
N VAL A 226 18.32 9.38 5.50
CA VAL A 226 18.13 8.97 6.90
C VAL A 226 17.33 7.68 6.91
N PRO A 227 17.81 6.58 7.53
CA PRO A 227 17.10 5.30 7.52
C PRO A 227 15.78 5.40 8.30
N SER A 228 14.73 4.81 7.72
CA SER A 228 13.41 4.74 8.36
C SER A 228 13.39 3.74 9.52
N THR A 229 12.55 4.03 10.51
CA THR A 229 12.18 3.12 11.60
C THR A 229 11.27 1.98 11.12
N PHE A 230 10.56 2.16 10.00
CA PHE A 230 9.77 1.10 9.38
C PHE A 230 10.67 0.07 8.69
N LYS A 231 10.79 -1.11 9.29
CA LYS A 231 11.62 -2.21 8.75
C LYS A 231 10.83 -3.29 8.02
N SER A 232 9.50 -3.28 8.13
CA SER A 232 8.64 -4.32 7.57
C SER A 232 8.30 -4.04 6.10
N PRO A 233 8.80 -4.85 5.14
CA PRO A 233 8.47 -4.68 3.73
C PRO A 233 7.02 -5.15 3.43
N PRO A 234 6.35 -4.59 2.41
CA PRO A 234 5.12 -5.18 1.88
C PRO A 234 5.38 -6.58 1.33
N THR A 235 4.38 -7.45 1.34
CA THR A 235 4.49 -8.82 0.79
C THR A 235 4.02 -8.89 -0.65
N GLN A 236 4.65 -9.78 -1.43
CA GLN A 236 4.25 -10.18 -2.78
C GLN A 236 4.10 -9.00 -3.75
N LEU A 237 4.95 -7.98 -3.62
CA LEU A 237 5.10 -6.95 -4.66
C LEU A 237 6.09 -7.41 -5.75
N PRO A 238 5.99 -6.84 -6.97
CA PRO A 238 6.94 -7.07 -8.04
C PRO A 238 8.39 -6.83 -7.61
N ILE A 239 9.33 -7.59 -8.18
CA ILE A 239 10.73 -7.62 -7.73
C ILE A 239 11.41 -6.25 -7.77
N ASP A 240 11.05 -5.43 -8.75
CA ASP A 240 11.59 -4.10 -9.01
C ASP A 240 11.08 -3.01 -8.06
N PHE A 241 10.08 -3.32 -7.22
CA PHE A 241 9.75 -2.49 -6.06
C PHE A 241 10.87 -2.51 -5.00
N TYR A 242 11.57 -3.64 -4.88
CA TYR A 242 12.56 -3.85 -3.83
C TYR A 242 13.95 -3.43 -4.27
N SER A 243 14.75 -2.94 -3.33
CA SER A 243 16.16 -2.67 -3.58
C SER A 243 16.92 -3.95 -3.91
N PRO A 244 17.74 -4.00 -4.97
CA PRO A 244 18.59 -5.16 -5.28
C PRO A 244 19.53 -5.52 -4.13
N SER A 245 20.11 -4.52 -3.45
CA SER A 245 21.02 -4.76 -2.33
C SER A 245 20.31 -5.40 -1.15
N TRP A 246 19.09 -4.95 -0.85
CA TRP A 246 18.26 -5.55 0.21
C TRP A 246 17.83 -6.97 -0.15
N TYR A 247 17.28 -7.17 -1.35
CA TYR A 247 16.82 -8.49 -1.81
C TYR A 247 17.95 -9.52 -1.80
N ASN A 248 19.12 -9.16 -2.32
CA ASN A 248 20.25 -10.09 -2.44
C ASN A 248 20.77 -10.57 -1.09
N ASN A 249 20.63 -9.75 -0.04
CA ASN A 249 21.00 -10.10 1.33
C ASN A 249 19.97 -10.96 2.06
N LEU A 250 18.79 -11.22 1.49
CA LEU A 250 17.78 -12.07 2.11
C LEU A 250 18.12 -13.57 2.03
N PRO A 251 17.83 -14.35 3.09
CA PRO A 251 17.83 -15.81 3.01
C PRO A 251 16.85 -16.33 1.93
N PRO A 252 17.14 -17.45 1.23
CA PRO A 252 16.30 -17.95 0.14
C PRO A 252 14.82 -18.15 0.51
N GLY A 253 14.53 -18.69 1.70
CA GLY A 253 13.15 -18.88 2.17
C GLY A 253 12.39 -17.57 2.46
N GLN A 254 13.11 -16.47 2.72
CA GLN A 254 12.50 -15.16 2.89
C GLN A 254 12.24 -14.47 1.54
N LYS A 255 13.11 -14.67 0.54
CA LYS A 255 12.92 -14.11 -0.81
C LYS A 255 11.55 -14.47 -1.39
N GLU A 256 11.16 -15.74 -1.34
CA GLU A 256 9.87 -16.20 -1.88
C GLU A 256 8.66 -15.76 -1.04
N LYS A 257 8.83 -15.63 0.28
CA LYS A 257 7.77 -15.15 1.17
C LYS A 257 7.41 -13.70 0.86
N TRP A 258 8.42 -12.85 0.69
CA TRP A 258 8.24 -11.41 0.63
C TRP A 258 8.09 -10.87 -0.79
N VAL A 259 8.73 -11.48 -1.80
CA VAL A 259 8.88 -10.85 -3.12
C VAL A 259 8.30 -11.72 -4.23
N ASP A 260 7.49 -11.10 -5.08
CA ASP A 260 7.07 -11.69 -6.35
C ASP A 260 8.23 -11.58 -7.35
N SER A 261 9.07 -12.63 -7.37
CA SER A 261 10.25 -12.68 -8.22
C SER A 261 9.91 -12.96 -9.70
N ALA A 262 8.64 -13.14 -10.08
CA ALA A 262 8.23 -13.48 -11.45
C ALA A 262 7.77 -12.27 -12.27
N HIS A 263 7.54 -11.12 -11.64
CA HIS A 263 6.96 -9.95 -12.29
C HIS A 263 7.78 -8.67 -12.03
N VAL A 264 7.74 -7.79 -13.02
CA VAL A 264 8.31 -6.43 -13.01
C VAL A 264 7.17 -5.46 -13.38
N ALA A 265 7.12 -4.28 -12.73
CA ALA A 265 6.01 -3.34 -12.86
C ALA A 265 6.41 -1.90 -13.20
N LEU A 266 7.62 -1.48 -12.87
CA LEU A 266 8.13 -0.13 -13.03
C LEU A 266 8.86 0.02 -14.37
N LEU A 267 8.74 1.21 -14.97
CA LEU A 267 9.56 1.59 -16.12
C LEU A 267 11.04 1.59 -15.73
N PRO A 268 11.96 1.51 -16.70
CA PRO A 268 13.37 1.63 -16.41
C PRO A 268 13.74 2.87 -15.61
N ASP A 269 13.18 3.99 -16.03
CA ASP A 269 13.18 5.23 -15.27
C ASP A 269 11.74 5.62 -14.93
N ALA A 270 11.36 5.43 -13.67
CA ALA A 270 10.05 5.80 -13.15
C ALA A 270 9.82 7.33 -13.14
N ALA A 271 10.86 8.15 -13.34
CA ALA A 271 10.64 9.58 -13.59
C ALA A 271 9.89 9.85 -14.91
N GLN A 272 9.84 8.86 -15.82
CA GLN A 272 9.03 8.91 -17.03
C GLN A 272 7.58 8.51 -16.82
N SER A 273 7.25 7.91 -15.67
CA SER A 273 5.90 7.45 -15.37
C SER A 273 4.90 8.61 -15.19
N LEU A 274 3.65 8.39 -15.61
CA LEU A 274 2.54 9.32 -15.41
C LEU A 274 2.86 10.75 -15.91
N LYS A 275 3.56 10.85 -17.05
CA LYS A 275 3.73 12.12 -17.77
C LYS A 275 2.46 12.47 -18.56
N PRO A 276 2.24 13.75 -18.90
CA PRO A 276 1.08 14.14 -19.72
C PRO A 276 1.01 13.42 -21.06
N ILE A 277 2.17 13.12 -21.64
CA ILE A 277 2.33 12.18 -22.75
C ILE A 277 2.79 10.86 -22.11
N PRO A 278 1.93 9.83 -22.05
CA PRO A 278 2.28 8.56 -21.43
C PRO A 278 3.44 7.89 -22.15
N HIS A 279 4.25 7.15 -21.41
CA HIS A 279 5.27 6.31 -22.02
C HIS A 279 4.58 5.18 -22.81
N PRO A 280 5.03 4.80 -24.03
CA PRO A 280 4.33 3.79 -24.84
C PRO A 280 4.13 2.47 -24.09
N ASP A 281 5.09 2.09 -23.26
CA ASP A 281 5.02 0.84 -22.51
C ASP A 281 4.08 0.86 -21.28
N GLU A 282 3.63 2.03 -20.82
CA GLU A 282 2.60 2.12 -19.77
C GLU A 282 1.26 1.56 -20.25
N SER A 283 1.02 1.54 -21.56
CA SER A 283 -0.17 0.95 -22.17
C SER A 283 -0.14 -0.59 -22.26
N LEU A 284 1.02 -1.21 -22.00
CA LEU A 284 1.16 -2.66 -22.05
C LEU A 284 0.40 -3.32 -20.89
N SER A 285 -0.12 -4.53 -21.15
CA SER A 285 -0.59 -5.37 -20.05
C SER A 285 0.58 -5.79 -19.17
N GLY A 286 0.34 -6.05 -17.88
CA GLY A 286 1.39 -6.46 -16.94
C GLY A 286 2.19 -7.68 -17.42
N SER A 287 1.56 -8.61 -18.14
CA SER A 287 2.23 -9.74 -18.81
C SER A 287 3.24 -9.28 -19.85
N LYS A 288 2.80 -8.46 -20.80
CA LYS A 288 3.66 -7.95 -21.88
C LYS A 288 4.77 -7.05 -21.33
N PHE A 289 4.45 -6.26 -20.31
CA PHE A 289 5.40 -5.40 -19.62
C PHE A 289 6.50 -6.21 -18.93
N SER A 290 6.10 -7.19 -18.12
CA SER A 290 7.05 -8.10 -17.45
C SER A 290 7.90 -8.82 -18.49
N LYS A 291 7.30 -9.42 -19.53
CA LYS A 291 8.07 -10.10 -20.59
C LYS A 291 9.12 -9.19 -21.25
N LYS A 292 8.82 -7.91 -21.44
CA LYS A 292 9.74 -6.94 -22.06
C LYS A 292 10.94 -6.61 -21.16
N TYR A 293 10.70 -6.39 -19.87
CA TYR A 293 11.68 -5.81 -18.96
C TYR A 293 12.32 -6.80 -17.98
N TYR A 294 11.73 -7.98 -17.82
CA TYR A 294 12.13 -8.95 -16.81
C TYR A 294 13.58 -9.42 -16.98
N GLU A 295 13.99 -9.82 -18.19
CA GLU A 295 15.36 -10.30 -18.43
C GLU A 295 16.43 -9.26 -18.14
N GLN A 296 16.15 -7.98 -18.44
CA GLN A 296 17.08 -6.89 -18.14
C GLN A 296 17.14 -6.63 -16.63
N LYS A 297 15.98 -6.62 -15.95
CA LYS A 297 15.94 -6.34 -14.51
C LYS A 297 16.46 -7.49 -13.65
N ILE A 298 16.17 -8.73 -13.99
CA ILE A 298 16.49 -9.87 -13.12
C ILE A 298 18.01 -10.06 -12.97
N ARG A 299 18.82 -9.58 -13.91
CA ARG A 299 20.30 -9.69 -13.90
C ARG A 299 20.94 -9.11 -12.65
N VAL A 300 20.32 -8.11 -12.03
CA VAL A 300 20.86 -7.46 -10.82
C VAL A 300 20.36 -8.09 -9.52
N TYR A 301 19.41 -9.02 -9.63
CA TYR A 301 18.89 -9.82 -8.53
C TYR A 301 19.49 -11.22 -8.58
N GLN A 302 20.06 -11.68 -7.47
CA GLN A 302 20.54 -13.04 -7.28
C GLN A 302 19.35 -13.96 -6.98
N VAL A 303 18.51 -14.18 -7.99
CA VAL A 303 17.33 -15.03 -7.88
C VAL A 303 17.75 -16.50 -8.01
N PRO A 304 17.44 -17.37 -7.03
CA PRO A 304 17.94 -18.75 -7.00
C PRO A 304 17.50 -19.62 -8.18
N VAL A 305 16.33 -19.34 -8.74
CA VAL A 305 15.75 -20.00 -9.92
C VAL A 305 15.00 -18.93 -10.71
N VAL A 306 15.41 -18.68 -11.94
CA VAL A 306 14.63 -17.82 -12.86
C VAL A 306 13.32 -18.55 -13.13
N LYS A 307 12.21 -18.08 -12.55
CA LYS A 307 10.89 -18.61 -12.86
C LYS A 307 10.57 -18.26 -14.31
N GLU A 308 10.31 -19.26 -15.14
CA GLU A 308 9.78 -19.02 -16.49
C GLU A 308 8.44 -18.30 -16.37
N PHE A 309 8.23 -17.31 -17.23
CA PHE A 309 7.03 -16.49 -17.22
C PHE A 309 5.79 -17.34 -17.56
N THR A 310 4.88 -17.54 -16.60
CA THR A 310 3.60 -18.23 -16.81
C THR A 310 2.44 -17.24 -16.75
N GLU A 311 1.60 -17.20 -17.80
CA GLU A 311 0.46 -16.27 -17.93
C GLU A 311 -0.65 -16.43 -16.85
N GLU A 312 -0.61 -17.49 -16.04
CA GLU A 312 -1.72 -17.94 -15.17
C GLU A 312 -1.97 -17.12 -13.88
N HIS A 313 -1.24 -16.03 -13.62
CA HIS A 313 -1.35 -15.31 -12.33
C HIS A 313 -1.87 -13.87 -12.41
N LEU A 314 -2.27 -13.39 -13.58
CA LEU A 314 -2.55 -11.96 -13.78
C LEU A 314 -4.04 -11.56 -13.73
N ASP A 315 -4.97 -12.52 -13.80
CA ASP A 315 -6.42 -12.23 -13.92
C ASP A 315 -7.29 -12.71 -12.74
N LYS A 316 -6.70 -13.00 -11.59
CA LYS A 316 -7.49 -13.06 -10.36
C LYS A 316 -7.71 -11.63 -9.86
N THR A 317 -8.74 -10.98 -10.37
CA THR A 317 -9.46 -9.86 -9.75
C THR A 317 -10.16 -10.30 -8.44
N GLY A 318 -9.56 -11.24 -7.70
CA GLY A 318 -10.00 -11.60 -6.37
C GLY A 318 -9.82 -10.38 -5.49
N ASP A 319 -10.88 -10.05 -4.76
CA ASP A 319 -11.00 -8.95 -3.81
C ASP A 319 -9.64 -8.42 -3.33
N LEU A 320 -9.44 -7.12 -3.46
CA LEU A 320 -8.44 -6.37 -2.69
C LEU A 320 -8.85 -6.45 -1.21
N ASP A 321 -8.81 -7.65 -0.62
CA ASP A 321 -9.09 -7.88 0.78
C ASP A 321 -7.81 -7.48 1.52
N CYS A 322 -7.73 -6.19 1.84
CA CYS A 322 -6.71 -5.61 2.70
C CYS A 322 -6.75 -6.17 4.14
N ARG A 323 -7.63 -7.14 4.43
CA ARG A 323 -7.82 -7.73 5.76
C ARG A 323 -6.81 -8.80 6.17
N ASP A 324 -6.00 -9.34 5.26
CA ASP A 324 -5.24 -10.58 5.57
C ASP A 324 -3.73 -10.40 5.84
N GLU A 325 -3.19 -9.18 5.79
CA GLU A 325 -1.82 -8.92 6.29
C GLU A 325 -1.84 -8.66 7.79
N VAL A 326 -1.94 -9.74 8.58
CA VAL A 326 -1.58 -9.70 10.01
C VAL A 326 -0.08 -9.43 10.10
N LEU A 327 0.27 -8.17 10.35
CA LEU A 327 1.62 -7.73 10.63
C LEU A 327 2.18 -8.50 11.84
N ASP A 328 3.44 -8.91 11.72
CA ASP A 328 4.24 -9.35 12.85
C ASP A 328 4.49 -8.11 13.73
N ASP A 329 3.84 -8.05 14.89
CA ASP A 329 3.83 -6.92 15.84
C ASP A 329 5.20 -6.72 16.56
N ASN A 330 6.31 -6.98 15.86
CA ASN A 330 7.67 -6.77 16.37
C ASN A 330 8.17 -5.33 16.11
N GLU A 331 7.28 -4.35 16.22
CA GLU A 331 7.69 -2.93 16.23
C GLU A 331 8.15 -2.61 17.66
N GLU A 332 9.45 -2.41 17.84
CA GLU A 332 10.04 -2.09 19.15
C GLU A 332 9.33 -0.87 19.77
N GLY A 333 8.83 -1.05 20.99
CA GLY A 333 8.13 0.01 21.72
C GLY A 333 9.01 1.23 21.91
N ILE A 334 8.51 2.39 21.49
CA ILE A 334 9.19 3.68 21.66
C ILE A 334 9.21 4.04 23.14
N ASP A 335 10.39 4.38 23.66
CA ASP A 335 10.58 4.83 25.04
C ASP A 335 9.92 6.20 25.27
N LEU A 336 8.96 6.25 26.20
CA LEU A 336 8.12 7.42 26.50
C LEU A 336 8.83 8.51 27.33
N GLN A 337 10.16 8.41 27.52
CA GLN A 337 10.92 9.28 28.42
C GLN A 337 12.00 10.15 27.75
N GLN A 338 12.08 10.21 26.42
CA GLN A 338 13.04 11.13 25.80
C GLN A 338 12.57 12.59 25.89
N PRO A 339 13.41 13.50 26.43
CA PRO A 339 13.12 14.93 26.38
C PRO A 339 13.13 15.43 24.93
N SER A 340 12.18 16.31 24.64
CA SER A 340 12.12 17.08 23.39
C SER A 340 13.20 18.17 23.46
N ASP A 341 14.34 17.88 22.83
CA ASP A 341 15.33 18.90 22.54
C ASP A 341 14.95 19.52 21.19
N GLY A 342 14.38 20.74 21.27
CA GLY A 342 14.02 21.53 20.10
C GLY A 342 15.27 22.12 19.47
N GLU A 343 15.83 21.41 18.49
CA GLU A 343 16.81 21.99 17.56
C GLU A 343 16.06 22.63 16.39
N ASP A 344 16.46 23.87 16.07
CA ASP A 344 16.02 24.59 14.88
C ASP A 344 16.55 23.84 13.65
N VAL A 345 15.63 23.35 12.81
CA VAL A 345 15.95 22.53 11.64
C VAL A 345 16.55 23.43 10.55
N ASP A 346 17.85 23.25 10.25
CA ASP A 346 18.54 23.97 9.18
C ASP A 346 17.95 23.60 7.81
N ASP A 347 17.39 24.57 7.09
CA ASP A 347 16.66 24.36 5.83
C ASP A 347 17.59 23.85 4.70
N ASP A 348 18.90 24.11 4.82
CA ASP A 348 19.93 23.71 3.87
C ASP A 348 20.18 22.21 3.83
N GLU A 349 19.70 21.43 4.80
CA GLU A 349 19.85 19.96 4.83
C GLU A 349 18.80 19.22 4.00
N TYR A 350 17.77 19.92 3.51
CA TYR A 350 16.63 19.32 2.81
C TYR A 350 16.51 19.80 1.36
N TYR A 351 15.93 18.97 0.50
CA TYR A 351 15.54 19.38 -0.84
C TYR A 351 14.28 20.26 -0.81
N ALA A 352 14.16 21.13 -1.81
CA ALA A 352 12.93 21.90 -2.02
C ALA A 352 11.74 20.96 -2.27
N GLU A 353 10.52 21.45 -1.99
CA GLU A 353 9.31 20.63 -2.11
C GLU A 353 9.13 20.11 -3.55
N GLY A 354 9.15 18.78 -3.67
CA GLY A 354 9.03 18.09 -4.95
C GLY A 354 10.35 17.85 -5.70
N GLU A 355 11.47 18.36 -5.20
CA GLU A 355 12.81 18.02 -5.68
C GLU A 355 13.36 16.82 -4.90
N PHE A 356 14.23 16.06 -5.57
CA PHE A 356 14.97 14.96 -4.97
C PHE A 356 16.44 14.93 -5.44
N GLY A 357 16.86 15.94 -6.22
CA GLY A 357 18.19 15.99 -6.84
C GLY A 357 18.58 14.66 -7.46
N ASP A 358 19.82 14.25 -7.21
CA ASP A 358 20.38 12.98 -7.70
C ASP A 358 20.15 11.81 -6.72
N LEU A 359 19.34 12.00 -5.66
CA LEU A 359 19.17 11.04 -4.57
C LEU A 359 18.67 9.67 -5.06
N TYR A 360 17.83 9.69 -6.09
CA TYR A 360 17.28 8.50 -6.71
C TYR A 360 17.89 8.17 -8.07
N ASP A 361 18.96 8.87 -8.46
CA ASP A 361 19.64 8.67 -9.74
C ASP A 361 20.74 7.61 -9.67
N GLN A 362 21.01 7.09 -8.48
CA GLN A 362 21.73 5.83 -8.34
C GLN A 362 20.91 4.74 -9.05
N GLU A 363 21.40 4.32 -10.21
CA GLU A 363 20.75 3.31 -11.04
C GLU A 363 20.51 2.05 -10.22
N ASP A 364 19.26 1.61 -10.15
CA ASP A 364 18.89 0.29 -9.62
C ASP A 364 19.34 -0.84 -10.57
N GLY A 365 20.47 -0.68 -11.27
CA GLY A 365 21.12 -1.67 -12.09
C GLY A 365 20.43 -1.91 -13.44
N TRP A 366 20.10 -0.84 -14.17
CA TRP A 366 19.81 -0.98 -15.60
C TRP A 366 21.12 -1.06 -16.37
N LEU A 367 21.38 -2.18 -17.03
CA LEU A 367 22.46 -2.23 -18.03
C LEU A 367 21.99 -1.43 -19.24
N VAL A 368 22.49 -0.21 -19.41
CA VAL A 368 22.41 0.51 -20.67
C VAL A 368 23.50 -0.08 -21.56
N GLU A 369 23.11 -0.84 -22.59
CA GLU A 369 24.03 -1.09 -23.70
C GLU A 369 24.15 0.25 -24.42
N ASN A 370 25.28 0.94 -24.23
CA ASN A 370 25.60 2.09 -25.06
C ASN A 370 25.72 1.58 -26.50
N GLU A 371 24.84 2.04 -27.38
CA GLU A 371 25.14 2.04 -28.82
C GLU A 371 26.30 3.03 -28.99
N ASP A 372 27.53 2.54 -28.87
CA ASP A 372 28.73 3.34 -29.06
C ASP A 372 28.77 3.82 -30.51
N ASP A 373 28.57 5.13 -30.63
CA ASP A 373 28.77 6.00 -31.76
C ASP A 373 30.28 6.03 -32.10
N ASP A 374 30.77 4.99 -32.79
CA ASP A 374 32.14 4.94 -33.30
C ASP A 374 32.25 5.77 -34.59
N ASN A 375 32.31 7.08 -34.42
CA ASN A 375 32.81 7.99 -35.44
C ASN A 375 34.28 8.31 -35.16
N SER A 376 35.20 7.65 -35.88
CA SER A 376 36.55 8.17 -36.07
C SER A 376 37.11 7.84 -37.47
N ASN A 377 36.93 8.83 -38.35
CA ASN A 377 37.96 9.51 -39.14
C ASN A 377 38.73 8.77 -40.27
N ASP A 378 38.49 9.28 -41.48
CA ASP A 378 39.36 9.51 -42.64
C ASP A 378 40.30 8.42 -43.16
N GLY A 379 39.98 7.98 -44.37
CA GLY A 379 40.88 7.31 -45.32
C GLY A 379 40.47 7.65 -46.76
N ASP A 380 41.00 8.76 -47.25
CA ASP A 380 41.02 9.28 -48.62
C ASP A 380 41.45 8.21 -49.66
N PHE A 381 40.64 7.91 -50.69
CA PHE A 381 41.11 7.58 -52.05
C PHE A 381 39.97 7.38 -53.10
N ASP A 382 39.98 8.29 -54.07
CA ASP A 382 39.74 8.21 -55.52
C ASP A 382 38.44 7.67 -56.16
N GLU A 383 37.87 8.59 -56.97
CA GLU A 383 36.93 8.40 -58.07
C GLU A 383 37.47 7.44 -59.14
N GLU A 384 36.68 6.45 -59.55
CA GLU A 384 36.65 5.99 -60.94
C GLU A 384 35.20 5.76 -61.37
N GLU A 385 34.76 6.57 -62.35
CA GLU A 385 33.64 6.29 -63.24
C GLU A 385 33.92 5.01 -64.04
N GLU A 386 32.98 4.06 -64.04
CA GLU A 386 32.79 3.18 -65.19
C GLU A 386 31.31 3.10 -65.55
N GLU A 387 30.99 3.68 -66.70
CA GLU A 387 29.79 3.38 -67.46
C GLU A 387 29.84 1.94 -68.02
N ALA A 388 28.69 1.26 -67.99
CA ALA A 388 28.37 0.28 -69.01
C ALA A 388 26.85 0.17 -69.16
N ASP A 389 26.37 0.75 -70.27
CA ASP A 389 25.14 0.39 -70.97
C ASP A 389 24.99 -1.14 -71.12
N ILE A 390 23.74 -1.63 -71.16
CA ILE A 390 23.20 -2.49 -72.22
C ILE A 390 21.67 -2.63 -72.06
N GLU A 391 20.98 -1.96 -72.97
CA GLU A 391 19.80 -2.34 -73.79
C GLU A 391 18.57 -3.07 -73.21
N HIS A 392 17.49 -2.29 -73.15
CA HIS A 392 16.16 -2.48 -73.77
C HIS A 392 15.81 -3.78 -74.55
N ASP A 393 14.63 -4.35 -74.21
CA ASP A 393 13.47 -4.60 -75.11
C ASP A 393 12.24 -4.94 -74.21
N TRP A 394 11.17 -4.13 -74.08
CA TRP A 394 9.98 -3.96 -74.98
C TRP A 394 9.46 -5.30 -75.53
N GLU A 395 8.18 -5.69 -75.53
CA GLU A 395 6.85 -5.06 -75.53
C GLU A 395 5.85 -6.11 -74.99
N GLY A 396 4.85 -5.76 -74.18
CA GLY A 396 3.53 -5.34 -74.65
C GLY A 396 2.51 -6.47 -74.37
N ASP A 397 1.20 -6.29 -74.35
CA ASP A 397 0.32 -5.13 -74.16
C ASP A 397 -1.08 -5.76 -74.04
N LEU A 398 -1.97 -5.17 -73.23
CA LEU A 398 -3.46 -5.24 -73.35
C LEU A 398 -4.12 -6.65 -73.21
N GLU A 399 -5.36 -6.85 -72.77
CA GLU A 399 -6.52 -6.01 -72.49
C GLU A 399 -7.56 -6.87 -71.72
N MET A 400 -8.28 -6.22 -70.79
CA MET A 400 -9.75 -6.29 -70.62
C MET A 400 -10.51 -7.61 -70.82
N GLY A 401 -11.21 -8.04 -69.76
CA GLY A 401 -12.28 -9.03 -69.86
C GLY A 401 -13.23 -9.00 -68.66
N LYS A 402 -14.21 -8.10 -68.69
CA LYS A 402 -15.40 -8.09 -67.82
C LYS A 402 -16.23 -9.36 -68.02
N THR A 403 -16.77 -9.92 -66.93
CA THR A 403 -18.12 -10.48 -66.72
C THR A 403 -18.12 -11.02 -65.27
N GLY A 404 -19.12 -10.89 -64.39
CA GLY A 404 -20.53 -10.61 -64.54
C GLY A 404 -21.30 -11.67 -63.71
N HIS A 405 -22.21 -11.22 -62.86
CA HIS A 405 -23.31 -11.98 -62.20
C HIS A 405 -22.92 -12.98 -61.09
N GLU A 406 -23.72 -13.23 -60.05
CA GLU A 406 -24.94 -12.64 -59.44
C GLU A 406 -25.26 -13.55 -58.24
N GLU A 407 -25.98 -13.02 -57.24
CA GLU A 407 -26.91 -13.74 -56.34
C GLU A 407 -26.34 -14.84 -55.39
N SER A 408 -26.86 -15.13 -54.20
CA SER A 408 -28.02 -14.72 -53.41
C SER A 408 -27.76 -15.12 -51.95
N VAL A 409 -28.34 -14.37 -51.01
CA VAL A 409 -29.16 -14.88 -49.87
C VAL A 409 -28.72 -16.20 -49.23
N ILE A 410 -28.25 -16.14 -47.97
CA ILE A 410 -28.95 -16.56 -46.73
C ILE A 410 -28.21 -15.93 -45.55
#